data_AF-A0A951JA43-F1
#
_entry.id   AF-A0A951JA43-F1
#
_cell.length_a   1.000
_cell.length_b   1.000
_cell.length_c   1.000
_cell.angle_alpha   90.00
_cell.angle_beta   90.00
_cell.angle_gamma   90.00
#
_symmetry.space_group_name_H-M   'P 1'
#
loop_
_entity.id
_entity.type
_entity.pdbx_description
1 polymer ?
#
loop_
_entity_poly.entity_id
_entity_poly.type
_entity_poly.pdbx_seq_one_letter_code
_entity_poly.pdbx_strand_id
1 'polypeptide(L)' 'LGSVLALARQMAGDIGCVGVVVDAKPEAVAFYEKLGFETLEVEAGHLGERPEPIPMFIELRRIAR' A
#
# COMPACT_ATOMS: atom_id res chain seq x y z
N LEU A 1 5.32 -6.98 -6.24
CA LEU A 1 5.59 -5.82 -5.36
C LEU A 1 6.89 -5.09 -5.71
N GLY A 2 8.04 -5.78 -5.89
CA GLY A 2 9.33 -5.13 -6.19
C GLY A 2 9.30 -4.08 -7.31
N SER A 3 8.70 -4.38 -8.47
CA SER A 3 8.58 -3.42 -9.58
C SER A 3 7.75 -2.18 -9.24
N VAL A 4 6.69 -2.34 -8.42
CA VAL A 4 5.84 -1.23 -7.97
C VAL A 4 6.60 -0.33 -7.01
N LEU A 5 7.40 -0.90 -6.10
CA LEU A 5 8.23 -0.13 -5.17
C LEU A 5 9.36 0.62 -5.89
N ALA A 6 9.94 0.02 -6.94
CA ALA A 6 10.92 0.69 -7.79
C ALA A 6 10.30 1.92 -8.49
N LEU A 7 9.10 1.76 -9.06
CA LEU A 7 8.35 2.84 -9.69
C LEU A 7 8.01 3.95 -8.67
N ALA A 8 7.47 3.60 -7.51
CA ALA A 8 7.15 4.57 -6.46
C ALA A 8 8.37 5.38 -6.03
N ARG A 9 9.55 4.75 -6.01
CA ARG A 9 10.82 5.41 -5.69
C ARG A 9 11.29 6.37 -6.78
N GLN A 10 11.11 6.01 -8.05
CA GLN A 10 11.33 6.95 -9.15
C GLN A 10 10.38 8.15 -9.03
N MET A 11 9.08 7.89 -8.83
CA MET A 11 8.07 8.95 -8.67
C MET A 11 8.34 9.83 -7.44
N ALA A 12 9.01 9.33 -6.41
CA ALA A 12 9.44 10.14 -5.28
C ALA A 12 10.47 11.21 -5.66
N GLY A 13 11.41 10.85 -6.54
CA GLY A 13 12.38 11.81 -7.09
C GLY A 13 11.75 12.78 -8.09
N ASP A 14 10.84 12.28 -8.93
CA ASP A 14 10.26 13.08 -10.02
C ASP A 14 9.19 14.06 -9.54
N ILE A 15 8.31 13.62 -8.63
CA ILE A 15 7.10 14.37 -8.23
C ILE A 15 6.80 14.33 -6.72
N GLY A 16 7.66 13.74 -5.89
CA GLY A 16 7.47 13.71 -4.44
C GLY A 16 6.48 12.65 -3.93
N CYS A 17 6.33 11.51 -4.63
CA CYS A 17 5.60 10.35 -4.10
C CYS A 17 6.09 9.93 -2.69
N VAL A 18 5.17 9.85 -1.73
CA VAL A 18 5.50 9.61 -0.31
C VAL A 18 5.26 8.18 0.16
N GLY A 19 4.56 7.35 -0.63
CA GLY A 19 4.19 6.01 -0.21
C GLY A 19 3.32 5.27 -1.21
N VAL A 20 2.89 4.08 -0.83
CA VAL A 20 2.07 3.19 -1.65
C VAL A 20 0.85 2.76 -0.85
N VAL A 21 -0.33 2.88 -1.45
CA VAL A 21 -1.58 2.30 -0.94
C VAL A 21 -1.91 1.05 -1.75
N VAL A 22 -2.37 0.00 -1.09
CA VAL A 22 -2.88 -1.23 -1.71
C VAL A 22 -4.24 -1.60 -1.13
N ASP A 23 -5.16 -2.02 -1.99
CA ASP A 23 -6.38 -2.72 -1.57
C ASP A 23 -6.05 -4.19 -1.39
N ALA A 24 -5.72 -4.59 -0.16
CA ALA A 24 -5.32 -5.96 0.14
C ALA A 24 -6.55 -6.87 0.23
N LYS A 25 -6.51 -8.02 -0.46
CA LYS A 25 -7.45 -9.09 -0.16
C LYS A 25 -7.29 -9.52 1.30
N PRO A 26 -8.36 -9.94 2.01
CA PRO A 26 -8.26 -10.33 3.41
C PRO A 26 -7.17 -11.38 3.69
N GLU A 27 -7.01 -12.36 2.80
CA GLU A 27 -5.98 -13.39 2.91
C GLU A 27 -4.54 -12.89 2.71
N ALA A 28 -4.36 -11.70 2.15
CA ALA A 28 -3.06 -11.09 1.87
C ALA A 28 -2.62 -10.05 2.92
N VAL A 29 -3.48 -9.67 3.87
CA VAL A 29 -3.18 -8.65 4.89
C VAL A 29 -1.91 -9.00 5.66
N ALA A 30 -1.83 -10.22 6.20
CA ALA A 30 -0.67 -10.67 6.97
C ALA A 30 0.65 -10.69 6.16
N PHE A 31 0.56 -10.77 4.83
CA PHE A 31 1.73 -10.62 3.96
C PHE A 31 2.21 -9.16 3.92
N TYR A 32 1.31 -8.20 3.79
CA TYR A 32 1.63 -6.77 3.74
C TYR A 32 2.07 -6.22 5.11
N GLU A 33 1.47 -6.67 6.21
CA GLU A 33 1.90 -6.32 7.57
C GLU A 33 3.39 -6.66 7.81
N LYS A 34 3.83 -7.84 7.35
CA LYS A 34 5.24 -8.27 7.45
C LYS A 34 6.20 -7.36 6.67
N LEU A 35 5.70 -6.67 5.66
CA LEU A 35 6.46 -5.70 4.87
C LEU A 35 6.39 -4.29 5.45
N GLY A 36 5.65 -4.08 6.54
CA GLY A 36 5.51 -2.81 7.24
C GLY A 36 4.38 -1.93 6.72
N PHE A 37 3.42 -2.49 5.97
CA PHE A 37 2.18 -1.79 5.66
C PHE A 37 1.26 -1.74 6.88
N GLU A 38 0.50 -0.66 6.97
CA GLU A 38 -0.48 -0.42 8.02
C GLU A 38 -1.87 -0.23 7.40
N THR A 39 -2.90 -0.76 8.04
CA THR A 39 -4.29 -0.58 7.58
C THR A 39 -4.68 0.90 7.60
N LEU A 40 -5.38 1.34 6.56
CA LEU A 40 -6.01 2.65 6.52
C LEU A 40 -7.50 2.53 6.85
N GLU A 41 -7.99 3.48 7.64
CA GLU A 41 -9.43 3.68 7.77
C GLU A 41 -9.98 4.31 6.48
N VAL A 42 -11.10 3.79 6.00
CA VAL A 42 -11.72 4.26 4.77
C VAL A 42 -12.80 5.28 5.12
N GLU A 43 -12.56 6.54 4.81
CA GLU A 43 -13.58 7.59 5.00
C GLU A 43 -14.63 7.57 3.88
N ALA A 44 -14.21 7.25 2.65
CA ALA A 44 -15.07 7.19 1.46
C ALA A 44 -14.49 6.26 0.39
N GLY A 45 -15.33 5.81 -0.56
CA GLY A 45 -14.88 5.01 -1.71
C GLY A 45 -14.81 3.50 -1.47
N HIS A 46 -15.63 2.98 -0.56
CA HIS A 46 -15.76 1.54 -0.35
C HIS A 46 -16.18 0.85 -1.65
N LEU A 47 -15.50 -0.24 -2.02
CA LEU A 47 -15.83 -0.99 -3.23
C LEU A 47 -17.17 -1.73 -3.09
N GLY A 48 -17.59 -2.09 -1.87
CA GLY A 48 -18.80 -2.87 -1.63
C GLY A 48 -18.75 -4.31 -2.16
N GLU A 49 -17.65 -4.72 -2.82
CA GLU A 49 -17.40 -6.08 -3.25
C GLU A 49 -17.09 -6.97 -2.04
N ARG A 50 -17.59 -8.23 -2.03
CA ARG A 50 -17.38 -9.18 -0.92
C ARG A 50 -16.50 -10.36 -1.36
N PRO A 51 -15.49 -10.76 -0.55
CA PRO A 51 -15.07 -10.11 0.69
C PRO A 51 -14.36 -8.78 0.41
N GLU A 52 -14.60 -7.79 1.24
CA GLU A 52 -14.15 -6.42 1.00
C GLU A 52 -12.63 -6.33 1.19
N PRO A 53 -11.90 -5.76 0.22
CA PRO A 53 -10.47 -5.54 0.38
C PRO A 53 -10.21 -4.50 1.48
N ILE A 54 -9.07 -4.64 2.14
CA ILE A 54 -8.62 -3.80 3.24
C ILE A 54 -7.54 -2.86 2.69
N PRO A 55 -7.77 -1.54 2.65
CA PRO A 55 -6.77 -0.60 2.21
C PRO A 55 -5.61 -0.56 3.20
N MET A 56 -4.39 -0.62 2.70
CA MET A 56 -3.17 -0.58 3.51
C MET A 56 -2.15 0.35 2.89
N PHE A 57 -1.36 1.03 3.72
CA PHE A 57 -0.37 2.01 3.32
C PHE A 57 1.02 1.69 3.85
N ILE A 58 2.04 2.00 3.06
CA ILE A 58 3.42 2.07 3.54
C ILE A 58 4.07 3.39 3.12
N GLU A 59 4.73 4.03 4.07
CA GLU A 59 5.59 5.18 3.77
C GLU A 59 6.83 4.70 2.99
N LEU A 60 7.15 5.37 1.90
CA LEU A 60 8.27 4.98 1.04
C LEU A 60 9.62 5.02 1.77
N ARG A 61 9.78 5.88 2.79
CA ARG A 61 11.00 5.96 3.62
C ARG A 61 11.24 4.70 4.46
N ARG A 62 10.19 3.94 4.76
CA ARG A 62 10.28 2.68 5.53
C ARG A 62 10.68 1.48 4.67
N ILE A 63 10.70 1.64 3.35
CA ILE A 63 11.06 0.60 2.41
C ILE A 63 12.58 0.57 2.25
N ALA A 64 13.21 -0.42 2.90
CA ALA A 64 14.63 -0.72 2.78
C ALA A 64 15.07 -0.81 1.30
N ARG A 65 16.32 -0.40 1.05
CA ARG A 65 16.89 -0.34 -0.29
C ARG A 65 17.13 -1.72 -0.89
#